data_AF-A0A0W0SP97-F1
#
_entry.id   AF-A0A0W0SP97-F1
#
_cell.length_a   1.000
_cell.length_b   1.000
_cell.length_c   1.000
_cell.angle_alpha   90.00
_cell.angle_beta   90.00
_cell.angle_gamma   90.00
#
_symmetry.space_group_name_H-M   'P 1'
#
loop_
_entity.id
_entity.type
_entity.pdbx_description
1 polymer ?
#
loop_
_entity_poly.entity_id
_entity_poly.type
_entity_poly.pdbx_seq_one_letter_code
_entity_poly.pdbx_strand_id
1 'polypeptide(L)'
;MGDEEEGLMTNEHKEFTFLESVDTETHDNILRLDQKLKGLQAEIQAKIDAIGSAIDDSSIERKEQLIALSEEVKKAIEGIQKLVNLVIDDDISPSEFNEINHESIDALREIFKDSADKISVIKEKF
;
A
#
# COMPACT_ATOMS: atom_id res chain seq x y z
N MET A 1 -15.73 -40.60 40.44
CA MET A 1 -16.27 -39.26 40.78
C MET A 1 -15.08 -38.43 41.20
N GLY A 2 -14.80 -37.39 40.43
CA GLY A 2 -13.56 -36.62 40.46
C GLY A 2 -12.98 -36.54 39.05
N ASP A 3 -13.82 -36.11 38.10
CA ASP A 3 -13.37 -35.64 36.80
C ASP A 3 -12.64 -34.31 37.05
N GLU A 4 -11.33 -34.31 36.88
CA GLU A 4 -10.52 -33.09 36.82
C GLU A 4 -10.34 -32.74 35.34
N GLU A 5 -11.37 -32.09 34.77
CA GLU A 5 -11.22 -31.25 33.59
C GLU A 5 -10.61 -29.91 34.04
N GLU A 6 -9.32 -29.69 33.78
CA GLU A 6 -8.74 -28.34 33.83
C GLU A 6 -7.96 -28.03 32.55
N GLY A 7 -8.52 -27.11 31.77
CA GLY A 7 -7.75 -26.11 31.05
C GLY A 7 -7.21 -26.47 29.67
N LEU A 8 -8.09 -26.61 28.67
CA LEU A 8 -7.70 -26.24 27.31
C LEU A 8 -7.46 -24.71 27.29
N MET A 9 -6.23 -24.28 27.56
CA MET A 9 -5.78 -22.95 27.17
C MET A 9 -5.74 -22.93 25.64
N THR A 10 -6.85 -22.51 25.02
CA THR A 10 -6.81 -22.03 23.65
C THR A 10 -6.05 -20.71 23.67
N ASN A 11 -4.72 -20.76 23.50
CA ASN A 11 -4.02 -19.59 22.99
C ASN A 11 -4.61 -19.34 21.60
N GLU A 12 -5.57 -18.44 21.51
CA GLU A 12 -5.96 -17.85 20.23
C GLU A 12 -4.79 -16.98 19.77
N HIS A 13 -3.78 -17.63 19.18
CA HIS A 13 -2.70 -16.99 18.45
C HIS A 13 -3.33 -16.27 17.27
N LYS A 14 -3.54 -14.97 17.42
CA LYS A 14 -4.12 -14.15 16.37
C LYS A 14 -2.97 -13.58 15.56
N GLU A 15 -2.74 -14.14 14.38
CA GLU A 15 -1.85 -13.53 13.39
C GLU A 15 -2.34 -12.10 13.11
N PHE A 16 -1.41 -11.15 13.06
CA PHE A 16 -1.68 -9.76 12.68
C PHE A 16 -0.92 -9.42 11.42
N THR A 17 -1.54 -8.58 10.59
CA THR A 17 -0.88 -8.02 9.42
C THR A 17 -0.04 -6.80 9.79
N PHE A 18 0.94 -6.44 8.96
CA PHE A 18 1.75 -5.22 9.11
C PHE A 18 0.87 -3.97 9.27
N LEU A 19 -0.22 -3.91 8.52
CA LEU A 19 -1.15 -2.78 8.60
C LEU A 19 -1.84 -2.68 9.97
N GLU A 20 -2.10 -3.82 10.62
CA GLU A 20 -2.67 -3.89 11.97
C GLU A 20 -1.63 -3.65 13.07
N SER A 21 -0.33 -3.77 12.76
CA SER A 21 0.77 -3.62 13.72
C SER A 21 1.39 -2.23 13.79
N VAL A 22 1.11 -1.36 12.82
CA VAL A 22 1.60 0.02 12.80
C VAL A 22 0.67 0.98 13.54
N ASP A 23 1.19 2.16 13.90
CA ASP A 23 0.39 3.23 14.48
C ASP A 23 -0.66 3.78 13.51
N THR A 24 -1.70 4.44 14.04
CA THR A 24 -2.83 4.98 13.25
C THR A 24 -2.40 5.97 12.17
N GLU A 25 -1.36 6.78 12.43
CA GLU A 25 -0.89 7.76 11.43
C GLU A 25 -0.22 7.05 10.26
N THR A 26 0.65 6.08 10.52
CA THR A 26 1.28 5.25 9.47
C THR A 26 0.24 4.47 8.69
N HIS A 27 -0.72 3.84 9.38
CA HIS A 27 -1.86 3.15 8.78
C HIS A 27 -2.61 4.05 7.79
N ASP A 28 -3.02 5.25 8.24
CA ASP A 28 -3.80 6.18 7.43
C ASP A 28 -3.00 6.70 6.23
N ASN A 29 -1.70 6.95 6.42
CA ASN A 29 -0.82 7.38 5.33
C ASN A 29 -0.66 6.31 4.25
N ILE A 30 -0.54 5.03 4.64
CA ILE A 30 -0.46 3.90 3.69
C ILE A 30 -1.76 3.80 2.88
N LEU A 31 -2.92 3.83 3.55
CA LEU A 31 -4.22 3.77 2.87
C LEU A 31 -4.45 4.97 1.94
N ARG A 32 -4.04 6.16 2.38
CA ARG A 32 -4.13 7.38 1.56
C ARG A 32 -3.24 7.27 0.32
N LEU A 33 -2.03 6.72 0.43
CA LEU A 33 -1.15 6.52 -0.72
C LEU A 33 -1.76 5.52 -1.71
N ASP A 34 -2.26 4.37 -1.23
CA ASP A 34 -2.92 3.36 -2.07
C ASP A 34 -4.11 3.95 -2.83
N GLN A 35 -4.98 4.72 -2.15
CA GLN A 35 -6.11 5.40 -2.79
C GLN A 35 -5.66 6.42 -3.85
N LYS A 36 -4.62 7.22 -3.56
CA LYS A 36 -4.07 8.20 -4.51
C LYS A 36 -3.51 7.52 -5.76
N LEU A 37 -2.76 6.43 -5.58
CA LEU A 37 -2.20 5.65 -6.69
C LEU A 37 -3.30 5.00 -7.54
N LYS A 38 -4.33 4.41 -6.92
CA LYS A 38 -5.50 3.86 -7.63
C LYS A 38 -6.24 4.95 -8.43
N GLY A 39 -6.37 6.15 -7.86
CA GLY A 39 -6.94 7.30 -8.56
C GLY A 39 -6.10 7.73 -9.76
N LEU A 40 -4.77 7.81 -9.61
CA LEU A 40 -3.86 8.11 -10.72
C LEU A 40 -3.91 7.03 -11.80
N GLN A 41 -3.96 5.76 -11.43
CA GLN A 41 -4.09 4.63 -12.36
C GLN A 41 -5.36 4.75 -13.22
N ALA A 42 -6.49 5.09 -12.61
CA ALA A 42 -7.75 5.28 -13.32
C ALA A 42 -7.68 6.44 -14.32
N GLU A 43 -7.03 7.55 -13.94
CA GLU A 43 -6.85 8.71 -14.81
C GLU A 43 -5.92 8.42 -15.99
N ILE A 44 -4.81 7.71 -15.76
CA ILE A 44 -3.90 7.27 -16.82
C ILE A 44 -4.65 6.37 -17.81
N GLN A 45 -5.42 5.40 -17.31
CA GLN A 45 -6.21 4.50 -18.16
C GLN A 45 -7.23 5.29 -19.00
N ALA A 46 -7.96 6.23 -18.40
CA ALA A 46 -8.90 7.07 -19.13
C ALA A 46 -8.23 7.90 -20.23
N LYS A 47 -7.00 8.40 -19.99
CA LYS A 47 -6.21 9.11 -21.01
C LYS A 47 -5.73 8.19 -22.13
N ILE A 48 -5.30 6.96 -21.81
CA ILE A 48 -4.93 5.94 -22.82
C ILE A 48 -6.15 5.62 -23.70
N ASP A 49 -7.31 5.42 -23.10
CA ASP A 49 -8.55 5.09 -23.81
C ASP A 49 -9.01 6.26 -24.70
N ALA A 50 -8.85 7.50 -24.22
CA ALA A 50 -9.18 8.71 -24.98
C ALA A 50 -8.26 8.93 -26.20
N ILE A 51 -7.00 8.46 -26.16
CA ILE A 51 -6.11 8.48 -27.33
C ILE A 51 -6.58 7.48 -28.40
N GLY A 52 -7.33 6.44 -28.03
CA GLY A 52 -7.99 5.53 -28.95
C GLY A 52 -7.04 4.84 -29.94
N SER A 53 -7.49 4.71 -31.20
CA SER A 53 -6.70 4.22 -32.35
C SER A 53 -6.03 5.38 -33.07
N ALA A 54 -5.27 6.20 -32.33
CA ALA A 54 -4.48 7.26 -32.91
C ALA A 54 -3.60 6.78 -34.07
N ILE A 55 -3.49 7.63 -35.09
CA ILE A 55 -2.83 7.33 -36.37
C ILE A 55 -1.57 8.18 -36.59
N ASP A 56 -1.37 9.22 -35.77
CA ASP A 56 -0.19 10.08 -35.82
C ASP A 56 0.86 9.65 -34.80
N ASP A 57 2.14 9.80 -35.17
CA ASP A 57 3.28 9.36 -34.38
C ASP A 57 3.34 10.00 -32.99
N SER A 58 2.87 11.25 -32.84
CA SER A 58 2.90 11.96 -31.55
C SER A 58 1.90 11.35 -30.55
N SER A 59 0.71 11.01 -31.01
CA SER A 59 -0.29 10.34 -30.20
C SER A 59 0.13 8.91 -29.84
N ILE A 60 0.84 8.21 -30.73
CA ILE A 60 1.41 6.87 -30.46
C ILE A 60 2.47 6.98 -29.36
N GLU A 61 3.44 7.89 -29.50
CA GLU A 61 4.51 8.09 -28.50
C GLU A 61 3.92 8.46 -27.13
N ARG A 62 2.95 9.37 -27.10
CA ARG A 62 2.26 9.75 -25.86
C ARG A 62 1.52 8.57 -25.22
N LYS A 63 0.90 7.69 -26.03
CA LYS A 63 0.22 6.50 -25.54
C LYS A 63 1.22 5.51 -24.92
N GLU A 64 2.37 5.30 -25.55
CA GLU A 64 3.44 4.44 -25.03
C GLU A 64 3.98 4.97 -23.69
N GLN A 65 4.20 6.28 -23.57
CA GLN A 65 4.60 6.92 -22.33
C GLN A 65 3.57 6.72 -21.20
N LEU A 66 2.28 6.86 -21.51
CA LEU A 66 1.21 6.63 -20.54
C LEU A 66 1.10 5.16 -20.14
N ILE A 67 1.32 4.22 -21.07
CA ILE A 67 1.36 2.78 -20.76
C ILE A 67 2.51 2.47 -19.80
N ALA A 68 3.72 2.98 -20.08
CA ALA A 68 4.87 2.80 -19.20
C ALA A 68 4.60 3.36 -17.79
N LEU A 69 4.04 4.57 -17.69
CA LEU A 69 3.65 5.16 -16.42
C LEU A 69 2.59 4.32 -15.68
N SER A 70 1.59 3.81 -16.40
CA SER A 70 0.57 2.92 -15.85
C SER A 70 1.18 1.65 -15.25
N GLU A 71 2.17 1.04 -15.91
CA GLU A 71 2.84 -0.14 -15.37
C GLU A 71 3.62 0.16 -14.10
N GLU A 72 4.29 1.32 -14.02
CA GLU A 72 5.00 1.74 -12.81
C GLU A 72 4.03 1.99 -11.64
N VAL A 73 2.93 2.69 -11.89
CA VAL A 73 1.88 2.94 -10.87
C VAL A 73 1.28 1.62 -10.38
N LYS A 74 1.02 0.67 -11.29
CA LYS A 74 0.53 -0.66 -10.93
C LYS A 74 1.50 -1.41 -10.02
N LYS A 75 2.81 -1.40 -10.33
CA LYS A 75 3.84 -2.01 -9.49
C LYS A 75 3.89 -1.37 -8.10
N ALA A 76 3.71 -0.06 -8.01
CA ALA A 76 3.66 0.63 -6.72
C ALA A 76 2.44 0.18 -5.89
N ILE A 77 1.25 0.09 -6.48
CA ILE A 77 0.03 -0.41 -5.82
C ILE A 77 0.25 -1.84 -5.31
N GLU A 78 0.79 -2.73 -6.16
CA GLU A 78 1.09 -4.12 -5.79
C GLU A 78 2.12 -4.19 -4.65
N GLY A 79 3.11 -3.29 -4.63
CA GLY A 79 4.08 -3.17 -3.55
C GLY A 79 3.43 -2.82 -2.22
N ILE A 80 2.53 -1.83 -2.21
CA ILE A 80 1.77 -1.45 -1.01
C ILE A 80 0.90 -2.62 -0.55
N GLN A 81 0.19 -3.28 -1.48
CA GLN A 81 -0.65 -4.43 -1.15
C GLN A 81 0.15 -5.58 -0.53
N LYS A 82 1.36 -5.84 -1.00
CA LYS A 82 2.24 -6.84 -0.39
C LYS A 82 2.68 -6.44 1.02
N LEU A 83 3.02 -5.17 1.20
CA LEU A 83 3.42 -4.66 2.51
C LEU A 83 2.29 -4.76 3.53
N VAL A 84 1.08 -4.28 3.20
CA VAL A 84 -0.04 -4.28 4.15
C VAL A 84 -0.52 -5.67 4.52
N ASN A 85 -0.38 -6.65 3.62
CA ASN A 85 -0.77 -8.04 3.87
C ASN A 85 0.39 -8.89 4.41
N LEU A 86 1.55 -8.30 4.71
CA LEU A 86 2.65 -9.02 5.33
C LEU A 86 2.22 -9.48 6.73
N VAL A 87 2.24 -10.78 6.96
CA VAL A 87 1.94 -11.36 8.28
C VAL A 87 3.12 -11.13 9.21
N ILE A 88 2.84 -10.62 10.40
CA ILE A 88 3.81 -10.45 11.48
C ILE A 88 3.77 -11.71 12.33
N ASP A 89 4.96 -12.22 12.65
CA ASP A 89 5.17 -13.42 13.47
C ASP A 89 4.40 -13.32 14.80
N ASP A 90 3.78 -14.43 15.17
CA ASP A 90 2.86 -14.60 16.30
C ASP A 90 3.57 -14.59 17.67
N ASP A 91 4.91 -14.58 17.68
CA ASP A 91 5.75 -14.44 18.87
C ASP A 91 5.89 -12.99 19.38
N ILE A 92 5.42 -11.98 18.64
CA ILE A 92 5.50 -10.56 19.03
C ILE A 92 4.16 -9.84 18.94
N SER A 93 3.81 -9.07 19.98
CA SER A 93 2.63 -8.22 19.94
C SER A 93 2.80 -7.05 18.97
N PRO A 94 1.70 -6.47 18.44
CA PRO A 94 1.72 -5.23 17.64
C PRO A 94 2.53 -4.09 18.28
N SER A 95 2.38 -3.90 19.60
CA SER A 95 3.13 -2.89 20.35
C SER A 95 4.63 -3.17 20.37
N GLU A 96 5.04 -4.43 20.58
CA GLU A 96 6.46 -4.82 20.58
C GLU A 96 7.05 -4.70 19.17
N PHE A 97 6.30 -5.09 18.14
CA PHE A 97 6.72 -4.90 16.76
C PHE A 97 7.00 -3.42 16.47
N ASN A 98 6.10 -2.52 16.89
CA ASN A 98 6.24 -1.09 16.65
C ASN A 98 7.43 -0.51 17.44
N GLU A 99 7.63 -0.90 18.69
CA GLU A 99 8.80 -0.47 19.48
C GLU A 99 10.12 -0.96 18.89
N ILE A 100 10.21 -2.24 18.51
CA ILE A 100 11.42 -2.84 17.91
C ILE A 100 11.77 -2.16 16.58
N ASN A 101 10.76 -1.78 15.80
CA ASN A 101 10.92 -1.25 14.45
C ASN A 101 10.69 0.26 14.36
N HIS A 102 10.63 0.98 15.48
CA HIS A 102 10.19 2.37 15.55
C HIS A 102 10.90 3.28 14.54
N GLU A 103 12.23 3.25 14.48
CA GLU A 103 13.00 4.08 13.53
C GLU A 103 12.69 3.74 12.06
N SER A 104 12.50 2.46 11.75
CA SER A 104 12.15 1.99 10.41
C SER A 104 10.73 2.39 10.02
N ILE A 105 9.79 2.30 10.96
CA ILE A 105 8.38 2.66 10.76
C ILE A 105 8.24 4.18 10.60
N ASP A 106 8.96 4.98 11.37
CA ASP A 106 8.96 6.43 11.22
C ASP A 106 9.55 6.87 9.87
N ALA A 107 10.67 6.28 9.44
CA ALA A 107 11.23 6.55 8.12
C ALA A 107 10.25 6.17 7.00
N LEU A 108 9.59 5.02 7.16
CA LEU A 108 8.56 4.54 6.24
C LEU A 108 7.35 5.51 6.21
N ARG A 109 6.91 6.01 7.36
CA ARG A 109 5.82 7.00 7.49
C ARG A 109 6.12 8.26 6.68
N GLU A 110 7.32 8.83 6.83
CA GLU A 110 7.73 10.02 6.08
C GLU A 110 7.79 9.74 4.57
N ILE A 111 8.30 8.58 4.16
CA ILE A 111 8.30 8.17 2.74
C ILE A 111 6.88 8.08 2.19
N PHE A 112 5.94 7.47 2.93
CA PHE A 112 4.54 7.35 2.51
C PHE A 112 3.87 8.73 2.36
N LYS A 113 4.09 9.61 3.33
CA LYS A 113 3.58 10.99 3.32
C LYS A 113 4.13 11.79 2.14
N ASP A 114 5.45 11.81 1.97
CA ASP A 114 6.10 12.50 0.86
C ASP A 114 5.64 11.97 -0.50
N SER A 115 5.47 10.65 -0.62
CA SER A 115 5.00 10.01 -1.85
C SER A 115 3.56 10.39 -2.16
N ALA A 116 2.70 10.42 -1.14
CA ALA A 116 1.31 10.84 -1.29
C ALA A 116 1.23 12.29 -1.76
N ASP A 117 2.06 13.18 -1.23
CA ASP A 117 2.07 14.59 -1.61
C ASP A 117 2.64 14.80 -3.02
N LYS A 118 3.70 14.08 -3.40
CA LYS A 118 4.23 14.08 -4.77
C LYS A 118 3.19 13.64 -5.80
N ILE A 119 2.38 12.62 -5.51
CA ILE A 119 1.32 12.17 -6.42
C ILE A 119 0.24 13.23 -6.57
N SER A 120 -0.11 13.95 -5.48
CA SER A 120 -1.04 15.08 -5.58
C SER A 120 -0.52 16.16 -6.54
N VAL A 121 0.78 16.48 -6.49
CA VAL A 121 1.40 17.43 -7.43
C VAL A 121 1.43 16.90 -8.86
N ILE A 122 1.68 15.61 -9.06
CA ILE A 122 1.64 14.99 -10.38
C ILE A 122 0.24 15.12 -10.98
N LYS A 123 -0.80 14.79 -10.20
CA LYS A 123 -2.20 14.96 -10.64
C LYS A 123 -2.55 16.38 -11.07
N GLU A 124 -1.96 17.41 -10.44
CA GLU A 124 -2.19 18.81 -10.83
C GLU A 124 -1.53 19.19 -12.15
N LYS A 125 -0.46 18.48 -12.54
CA LYS A 125 0.30 18.74 -13.77
C LYS A 125 -0.17 17.89 -14.96
N PHE A 126 -0.95 16.84 -14.70
CA PHE A 126 -1.48 15.90 -15.68
C PHE A 126 -2.88 16.27 -16.16
#